data_AF-A0A0R2SVH0-F1
#
_entry.id   AF-A0A0R2SVH0-F1
#
_cell.length_a   1.000
_cell.length_b   1.000
_cell.length_c   1.000
_cell.angle_alpha   90.00
_cell.angle_beta   90.00
_cell.angle_gamma   90.00
#
_symmetry.space_group_name_H-M   'P 1'
#
loop_
_entity.id
_entity.type
_entity.pdbx_description
1 polymer ?
#
loop_
_entity_poly.entity_id
_entity_poly.type
_entity_poly.pdbx_seq_one_letter_code
_entity_poly.pdbx_strand_id
1 'polypeptide(L)' 'MNKNHDASDGIDDALIAEATAQLNQEIKVLDTWLAELAHAATSDEESMAAYQSYTDMRASRCEMLSSLANQIKGDGQSA' A
#
# COMPACT_ATOMS: atom_id res chain seq x y z
N MET A 1 -38.64 9.62 -3.46
CA MET A 1 -37.56 9.52 -4.47
C MET A 1 -36.25 9.33 -3.75
N ASN A 2 -35.61 8.15 -3.81
CA ASN A 2 -34.22 7.97 -3.40
C ASN A 2 -33.54 7.10 -4.46
N LYS A 3 -32.85 7.73 -5.42
CA LYS A 3 -32.08 7.06 -6.50
C LYS A 3 -30.66 7.64 -6.59
N ASN A 4 -30.03 7.90 -5.45
CA ASN A 4 -28.71 8.52 -5.41
C ASN A 4 -27.66 7.71 -4.64
N HIS A 5 -27.97 6.51 -4.11
CA HIS A 5 -26.99 5.70 -3.38
C HIS A 5 -26.11 4.86 -4.33
N ASP A 6 -26.69 4.36 -5.43
CA ASP A 6 -26.03 3.42 -6.36
C ASP A 6 -24.79 4.01 -7.07
N ALA A 7 -24.73 5.33 -7.25
CA ALA A 7 -23.59 6.00 -7.88
C ALA A 7 -22.46 6.36 -6.89
N SER A 8 -22.75 6.44 -5.59
CA SER A 8 -21.73 6.71 -4.57
C SER A 8 -20.91 5.47 -4.27
N ASP A 9 -21.56 4.31 -4.10
CA ASP A 9 -20.86 3.04 -3.80
C ASP A 9 -19.84 2.67 -4.90
N GLY A 10 -20.15 2.91 -6.18
CA GLY A 10 -19.23 2.64 -7.28
C GLY A 10 -18.04 3.60 -7.40
N ILE A 11 -18.15 4.82 -6.87
CA ILE A 11 -17.04 5.79 -6.82
C ILE A 11 -16.08 5.41 -5.70
N ASP A 12 -16.61 5.00 -4.54
CA ASP A 12 -15.80 4.58 -3.40
C ASP A 12 -14.98 3.32 -3.73
N ASP A 13 -15.57 2.32 -4.40
CA ASP A 13 -14.85 1.12 -4.86
C ASP A 13 -13.73 1.45 -5.86
N ALA A 14 -13.97 2.37 -6.80
CA ALA A 14 -12.96 2.77 -7.80
C ALA A 14 -11.79 3.53 -7.15
N LEU A 15 -12.07 4.41 -6.19
CA LEU A 15 -11.05 5.14 -5.43
C LEU A 15 -10.22 4.20 -4.55
N ILE A 16 -10.86 3.22 -3.92
CA ILE A 16 -10.19 2.18 -3.12
C ILE A 16 -9.29 1.30 -4.00
N ALA A 17 -9.78 0.91 -5.19
CA ALA A 17 -8.99 0.15 -6.15
C ALA A 17 -7.78 0.95 -6.64
N GLU A 18 -7.93 2.25 -6.90
CA GLU A 18 -6.85 3.14 -7.29
C GLU A 18 -5.82 3.31 -6.16
N ALA A 19 -6.27 3.56 -4.93
CA ALA A 19 -5.40 3.65 -3.75
C ALA A 19 -4.64 2.34 -3.51
N THR A 20 -5.31 1.20 -3.68
CA THR A 20 -4.70 -0.14 -3.59
C THR A 20 -3.66 -0.34 -4.69
N ALA A 21 -3.96 0.04 -5.93
CA ALA A 21 -3.03 -0.07 -7.04
C ALA A 21 -1.79 0.82 -6.84
N GLN A 22 -1.99 2.04 -6.34
CA GLN A 22 -0.92 2.97 -6.02
C GLN A 22 0.02 2.39 -4.95
N LEU A 23 -0.54 1.92 -3.82
CA LEU A 23 0.25 1.31 -2.74
C LEU A 23 1.01 0.06 -3.22
N ASN A 24 0.40 -0.77 -4.08
CA ASN A 24 1.07 -1.94 -4.66
C ASN A 24 2.22 -1.56 -5.59
N GLN A 25 2.03 -0.55 -6.44
CA GLN A 25 3.08 -0.02 -7.31
C GLN A 25 4.26 0.50 -6.47
N GLU A 26 3.92 1.20 -5.40
CA GLU A 26 4.83 1.76 -4.42
C GLU A 26 5.62 0.70 -3.64
N ILE A 27 5.01 -0.42 -3.28
CA ILE A 27 5.69 -1.59 -2.70
C ILE A 27 6.63 -2.23 -3.73
N LYS A 28 6.20 -2.37 -4.98
CA LYS A 28 7.00 -2.99 -6.05
C LYS A 28 8.28 -2.20 -6.35
N VAL A 29 8.21 -0.87 -6.31
CA VAL A 29 9.38 0.00 -6.43
C VAL A 29 10.34 -0.23 -5.26
N LEU A 30 9.84 -0.28 -4.03
CA LEU A 30 10.66 -0.56 -2.84
C LEU A 30 11.30 -1.96 -2.90
N ASP A 31 10.57 -2.99 -3.31
CA ASP A 31 11.11 -4.34 -3.51
C ASP A 31 12.22 -4.36 -4.57
N THR A 32 12.09 -3.57 -5.63
CA THR A 32 13.13 -3.43 -6.66
C THR A 32 14.38 -2.77 -6.07
N TRP A 33 14.23 -1.66 -5.34
CA TRP A 33 15.37 -0.97 -4.70
C TRP A 33 16.04 -1.83 -3.63
N LEU A 34 15.27 -2.60 -2.84
CA LEU A 34 15.81 -3.55 -1.87
C LEU A 34 16.60 -4.67 -2.56
N ALA A 35 16.11 -5.19 -3.69
CA ALA A 35 16.82 -6.19 -4.47
C ALA A 35 18.11 -5.64 -5.08
N GLU A 36 18.08 -4.40 -5.60
CA GLU A 36 19.26 -3.71 -6.12
C GLU A 36 20.30 -3.44 -5.02
N LEU A 37 19.86 -2.99 -3.83
CA LEU A 37 20.73 -2.81 -2.66
C LEU A 37 21.34 -4.12 -2.18
N ALA A 38 20.54 -5.20 -2.12
CA ALA A 38 21.03 -6.52 -1.75
C ALA A 38 22.04 -7.07 -2.78
N HIS A 39 21.82 -6.83 -4.07
CA HIS A 39 22.72 -7.24 -5.14
C HIS A 39 24.00 -6.40 -5.19
N ALA A 40 23.91 -5.11 -4.88
CA ALA A 40 25.05 -4.20 -4.81
C ALA A 40 26.02 -4.58 -3.68
N ALA A 41 25.60 -5.43 -2.73
CA ALA A 41 26.43 -6.10 -1.72
C ALA A 41 27.53 -5.20 -1.13
N THR A 42 27.15 -3.99 -0.71
CA THR A 42 28.06 -3.07 -0.06
C THR A 42 27.93 -3.31 1.45
N SER A 43 29.01 -3.75 2.10
CA SER A 43 29.10 -3.81 3.58
C SER A 43 29.19 -2.40 4.20
N ASP A 44 28.55 -1.43 3.55
CA ASP A 44 28.62 -0.02 3.86
C ASP A 44 27.45 0.32 4.78
N GLU A 45 27.74 0.99 5.90
CA GLU A 45 26.74 1.34 6.91
C GLU A 45 25.60 2.17 6.32
N GLU A 46 25.88 3.02 5.32
CA GLU A 46 24.85 3.81 4.62
C GLU A 46 23.92 2.92 3.81
N SER A 47 24.44 1.86 3.19
CA SER A 47 23.65 0.93 2.40
C SER A 47 22.78 0.02 3.27
N MET A 48 23.28 -0.41 4.43
CA MET A 48 22.47 -1.12 5.43
C MET A 48 21.39 -0.21 6.03
N ALA A 49 21.69 1.06 6.30
CA ALA A 49 20.71 2.02 6.80
C ALA A 49 19.61 2.32 5.77
N ALA A 50 19.97 2.46 4.48
CA ALA A 50 19.02 2.60 3.39
C ALA A 50 18.14 1.35 3.23
N TYR A 51 18.74 0.15 3.28
CA TYR A 51 18.02 -1.12 3.22
C TYR A 51 17.00 -1.26 4.37
N GLN A 52 17.40 -0.92 5.59
CA GLN A 52 16.52 -0.93 6.76
C GLN A 52 15.36 0.08 6.57
N SER A 53 15.68 1.31 6.16
CA SER A 53 14.67 2.36 5.93
C SER A 53 13.64 1.98 4.86
N TYR A 54 14.08 1.39 3.74
CA TYR A 54 13.17 0.93 2.69
C TYR A 54 12.35 -0.30 3.11
N THR A 55 12.92 -1.18 3.92
CA THR A 55 12.18 -2.30 4.52
C THR A 55 11.05 -1.81 5.42
N ASP A 56 11.33 -0.81 6.26
CA ASP A 56 10.34 -0.19 7.15
C ASP A 56 9.25 0.56 6.36
N MET A 57 9.63 1.30 5.31
CA MET A 57 8.65 1.95 4.41
C MET A 57 7.75 0.94 3.70
N ARG A 58 8.30 -0.20 3.29
CA ARG A 58 7.54 -1.29 2.66
C ARG A 58 6.57 -1.92 3.66
N ALA A 59 6.98 -2.12 4.91
CA ALA A 59 6.11 -2.60 5.97
C ALA A 59 4.94 -1.63 6.22
N SER A 60 5.23 -0.33 6.34
CA SER A 60 4.21 0.71 6.50
C SER A 60 3.17 0.71 5.37
N ARG A 61 3.60 0.52 4.12
CA ARG A 61 2.69 0.40 2.96
C ARG A 61 1.85 -0.87 2.98
N CYS A 62 2.40 -1.98 3.46
CA CYS A 62 1.67 -3.23 3.65
C CYS A 62 0.63 -3.13 4.77
N GLU A 63 0.95 -2.41 5.85
CA GLU A 63 0.00 -2.09 6.92
C GLU A 63 -1.11 -1.16 6.43
N MET A 64 -0.78 -0.14 5.63
CA MET A 64 -1.78 0.72 4.98
C MET A 64 -2.71 -0.09 4.07
N LEU A 65 -2.19 -1.00 3.26
CA LEU A 65 -3.03 -1.92 2.45
C LEU A 65 -3.94 -2.78 3.31
N SER A 66 -3.42 -3.31 4.43
CA SER A 66 -4.23 -4.12 5.35
C SER A 66 -5.31 -3.29 6.04
N SER A 67 -5.01 -2.03 6.38
CA SER A 67 -5.98 -1.08 6.93
C SER A 67 -7.04 -0.70 5.90
N LEU A 68 -6.65 -0.45 4.65
CA LEU A 68 -7.56 -0.18 3.54
C LEU A 68 -8.50 -1.38 3.32
N ALA A 69 -7.94 -2.59 3.30
CA ALA A 69 -8.72 -3.82 3.19
C ALA A 69 -9.70 -4.02 4.37
N ASN A 70 -9.30 -3.62 5.58
CA ASN A 70 -10.18 -3.65 6.75
C ASN A 70 -11.26 -2.56 6.70
N GLN A 71 -10.98 -1.39 6.14
CA GLN A 71 -11.97 -0.33 5.95
C GLN A 71 -13.06 -0.78 4.96
N ILE A 72 -12.69 -1.40 3.83
CA ILE A 72 -13.64 -2.02 2.89
C ILE A 72 -14.56 -3.03 3.60
N LYS A 73 -13.99 -3.79 4.54
CA LYS A 73 -14.71 -4.85 5.25
C LYS A 73 -15.54 -4.33 6.44
N GLY A 74 -15.10 -3.24 7.05
CA GLY A 74 -15.72 -2.60 8.21
C GLY A 74 -16.88 -1.67 7.85
N ASP A 75 -16.84 -1.03 6.68
CA ASP A 75 -17.93 -0.18 6.18
C ASP A 75 -19.21 -1.00 5.87
N GLY A 76 -19.07 -2.32 5.67
CA GLY A 76 -20.19 -3.26 5.54
C GLY A 76 -20.84 -3.72 6.86
N GLN A 77 -20.37 -3.26 8.03
CA GLN A 77 -20.94 -3.59 9.34
C GLN A 77 -21.23 -2.33 10.18
N SER A 78 -22.09 -1.46 9.66
CA SER A 78 -22.95 -0.65 10.52
C SER A 78 -24.38 -1.17 10.40
N ALA A 79 -24.75 -2.08 11.30
CA ALA A 79 -26.13 -2.54 11.52
C ALA A 79 -26.44 -2.48 13.01
#